data_AF-A0A133XX88-F1
#
_entry.id   AF-A0A133XX88-F1
#
_cell.length_a   1.000
_cell.length_b   1.000
_cell.length_c   1.000
_cell.angle_alpha   90.00
_cell.angle_beta   90.00
_cell.angle_gamma   90.00
#
_symmetry.space_group_name_H-M   'P 1'
#
loop_
_entity.id
_entity.type
_entity.pdbx_description
1 polymer ?
#
loop_
_entity_poly.entity_id
_entity_poly.type
_entity_poly.pdbx_seq_one_letter_code
_entity_poly.pdbx_strand_id
1 'polypeptide(L)'
;MFNDNKNTASHFARKFLDRVANSRSSWGDNGIDELEQCERIQVTEAALNRLTAGIERLNAALDEYSDFQADYELLEEYYSSKLWQKDFRDDERGILPKDLPRGVLSEDGIYNALAEKDALYERLESLM
;
A
#
# COMPACT_ATOMS: atom_id res chain seq x y z
N MET A 1 20.95 -15.94 -26.20
CA MET A 1 21.62 -15.49 -24.96
C MET A 1 21.41 -13.98 -24.85
N PHE A 2 20.33 -13.55 -24.19
CA PHE A 2 20.08 -12.14 -23.91
C PHE A 2 19.70 -12.02 -22.44
N ASN A 3 20.69 -11.98 -21.56
CA ASN A 3 20.44 -11.67 -20.16
C ASN A 3 21.70 -11.12 -19.48
N ASP A 4 22.10 -9.89 -19.82
CA ASP A 4 23.11 -9.15 -19.04
C ASP A 4 22.87 -7.62 -18.97
N ASN A 5 21.77 -7.09 -19.52
CA ASN A 5 21.55 -5.63 -19.52
C ASN A 5 20.67 -5.12 -18.36
N LYS A 6 20.00 -6.01 -17.62
CA LYS A 6 19.12 -5.60 -16.50
C LYS A 6 19.89 -5.33 -15.20
N ASN A 7 21.09 -5.88 -15.05
CA ASN A 7 21.87 -5.77 -13.81
C ASN A 7 22.72 -4.48 -13.77
N THR A 8 23.22 -4.03 -14.92
CA THR A 8 24.10 -2.85 -15.04
C THR A 8 23.34 -1.53 -14.91
N ALA A 9 22.17 -1.40 -15.55
CA ALA A 9 21.27 -0.25 -15.38
C ALA A 9 20.80 -0.13 -13.92
N SER A 10 20.59 -1.26 -13.25
CA SER A 10 20.21 -1.33 -11.84
C SER A 10 21.34 -0.93 -10.89
N HIS A 11 22.59 -1.27 -11.22
CA HIS A 11 23.77 -0.89 -10.44
C HIS A 11 24.07 0.62 -10.52
N PHE A 12 24.00 1.20 -11.72
CA PHE A 12 24.16 2.66 -11.89
C PHE A 12 23.01 3.42 -11.25
N ALA A 13 21.77 2.97 -11.42
CA ALA A 13 20.61 3.57 -10.77
C ALA A 13 20.70 3.47 -9.23
N ARG A 14 21.17 2.35 -8.66
CA ARG A 14 21.37 2.21 -7.21
C ARG A 14 22.51 3.08 -6.69
N LYS A 15 23.68 3.08 -7.34
CA LYS A 15 24.80 3.95 -6.96
C LYS A 15 24.44 5.44 -7.10
N PHE A 16 23.57 5.79 -8.05
CA PHE A 16 23.04 7.13 -8.25
C PHE A 16 21.96 7.49 -7.24
N LEU A 17 21.04 6.58 -6.91
CA LEU A 17 20.02 6.76 -5.87
C LEU A 17 20.65 6.84 -4.48
N ASP A 18 21.68 6.05 -4.20
CA ASP A 18 22.48 6.15 -2.98
C ASP A 18 23.23 7.49 -2.95
N ARG A 19 23.74 7.97 -4.08
CA ARG A 19 24.35 9.30 -4.15
C ARG A 19 23.32 10.40 -3.94
N VAL A 20 22.14 10.33 -4.54
CA VAL A 20 21.07 11.32 -4.38
C VAL A 20 20.49 11.30 -2.95
N ALA A 21 20.20 10.12 -2.40
CA ALA A 21 19.67 9.95 -1.04
C ALA A 21 20.69 10.35 0.04
N ASN A 22 21.96 10.02 -0.16
CA ASN A 22 23.05 10.41 0.75
C ASN A 22 23.51 11.87 0.50
N SER A 23 23.20 12.45 -0.66
CA SER A 23 23.57 13.83 -1.01
C SER A 23 22.65 14.89 -0.43
N ARG A 24 21.48 14.58 0.15
CA ARG A 24 20.64 15.63 0.79
C ARG A 24 21.39 16.39 1.91
N SER A 25 22.50 15.81 2.41
CA SER A 25 23.48 16.41 3.33
C SER A 25 24.70 17.09 2.64
N SER A 26 24.83 17.02 1.32
CA SER A 26 26.02 17.39 0.53
C SER A 26 25.76 18.45 -0.54
N TRP A 27 24.51 18.83 -0.83
CA TRP A 27 24.26 20.08 -1.54
C TRP A 27 24.45 21.19 -0.51
N GLY A 28 25.38 22.12 -0.76
CA GLY A 28 25.35 23.39 -0.04
C GLY A 28 24.04 24.13 -0.31
N ASP A 29 23.85 25.29 0.31
CA ASP A 29 22.63 26.11 0.24
C ASP A 29 22.10 26.40 -1.20
N ASN A 30 22.86 26.13 -2.27
CA ASN A 30 22.53 26.46 -3.66
C ASN A 30 21.91 25.32 -4.52
N GLY A 31 21.76 24.09 -4.03
CA GLY A 31 20.93 23.05 -4.68
C GLY A 31 21.27 22.67 -6.14
N ILE A 32 20.26 22.35 -6.96
CA ILE A 32 20.37 21.82 -8.34
C ILE A 32 21.06 22.76 -9.35
N ASP A 33 21.31 24.02 -8.96
CA ASP A 33 21.85 25.07 -9.82
C ASP A 33 23.35 24.94 -10.06
N GLU A 34 24.06 24.15 -9.25
CA GLU A 34 25.50 23.85 -9.43
C GLU A 34 25.76 22.72 -10.43
N LEU A 35 24.72 22.04 -10.92
CA LEU A 35 24.85 20.96 -11.90
C LEU A 35 25.02 21.50 -13.33
N GLU A 36 25.90 20.84 -14.08
CA GLU A 36 25.98 20.99 -15.54
C GLU A 36 24.63 20.68 -16.20
N GLN A 37 24.34 21.30 -17.34
CA GLN A 37 23.02 21.23 -17.98
C GLN A 37 22.54 19.79 -18.21
N CYS A 38 23.41 18.93 -18.74
CA CYS A 38 23.07 17.52 -18.98
C CYS A 38 22.84 16.74 -17.68
N GLU A 39 23.63 17.00 -16.63
CA GLU A 39 23.49 16.34 -15.33
C GLU A 39 22.17 16.73 -14.66
N ARG A 40 21.85 18.03 -14.67
CA ARG A 40 20.59 18.55 -14.15
C ARG A 40 19.40 17.89 -14.86
N ILE A 41 19.42 17.83 -16.19
CA ILE A 41 18.36 17.19 -16.99
C ILE A 41 18.20 15.71 -16.61
N GLN A 42 19.30 14.95 -16.51
CA GLN A 42 19.24 13.53 -16.14
C GLN A 42 18.68 13.31 -14.73
N VAL A 43 19.08 14.14 -13.77
CA VAL A 43 18.59 14.07 -12.39
C VAL A 43 17.10 14.37 -12.32
N THR A 44 16.65 15.43 -12.99
CA THR A 44 15.23 15.82 -13.00
C THR A 44 14.36 14.83 -13.77
N GLU A 45 14.85 14.29 -14.88
CA GLU A 45 14.16 13.23 -15.65
C GLU A 45 13.98 11.97 -14.79
N ALA A 46 15.03 11.56 -14.08
CA ALA A 46 14.93 10.42 -13.17
C ALA A 46 13.96 10.69 -12.01
N ALA A 47 13.91 11.92 -11.49
CA ALA A 47 12.96 12.31 -10.46
C ALA A 47 11.51 12.31 -10.97
N LEU A 48 11.28 12.86 -12.16
CA LEU A 48 9.98 12.84 -12.84
C LEU A 48 9.49 11.40 -13.02
N ASN A 49 10.32 10.52 -13.58
CA ASN A 49 9.97 9.11 -13.79
C ASN A 49 9.66 8.36 -12.50
N ARG A 50 10.34 8.68 -11.39
CA ARG A 50 10.02 8.10 -10.08
C ARG A 50 8.69 8.63 -9.53
N LEU A 51 8.44 9.93 -9.68
CA LEU A 51 7.21 10.56 -9.22
C LEU A 51 6.00 10.01 -9.98
N THR A 52 6.06 9.96 -11.31
CA THR A 52 4.96 9.45 -12.15
C THR A 52 4.66 7.99 -11.85
N ALA A 53 5.68 7.13 -11.78
CA ALA A 53 5.50 5.73 -11.41
C ALA A 53 5.02 5.53 -9.96
N GLY A 54 5.32 6.48 -9.06
CA GLY A 54 4.78 6.50 -7.70
C GLY A 54 3.30 6.84 -7.67
N ILE A 55 2.90 7.88 -8.41
CA ILE A 55 1.51 8.33 -8.56
C ILE A 55 0.66 7.22 -9.18
N GLU A 56 1.12 6.59 -10.26
CA GLU A 56 0.39 5.49 -10.91
C GLU A 56 0.11 4.33 -9.95
N ARG A 57 1.11 3.91 -9.17
CA ARG A 57 0.96 2.83 -8.18
C ARG A 57 0.01 3.21 -7.06
N LEU A 58 0.07 4.45 -6.58
CA LEU A 58 -0.83 4.92 -5.52
C LEU A 58 -2.27 5.01 -6.02
N ASN A 59 -2.49 5.55 -7.22
CA ASN A 59 -3.82 5.60 -7.83
C ASN A 59 -4.40 4.20 -8.01
N ALA A 60 -3.64 3.24 -8.53
CA ALA A 60 -4.12 1.86 -8.67
C ALA A 60 -4.51 1.24 -7.32
N ALA A 61 -3.72 1.49 -6.26
CA ALA A 61 -4.04 1.02 -4.92
C ALA A 61 -5.29 1.70 -4.33
N LEU A 62 -5.52 2.98 -4.63
CA LEU A 62 -6.71 3.71 -4.20
C LEU A 62 -7.97 3.26 -4.98
N ASP A 63 -7.82 2.94 -6.26
CA ASP A 63 -8.90 2.38 -7.08
C ASP A 63 -9.34 1.02 -6.49
N GLU A 64 -8.38 0.13 -6.16
CA GLU A 64 -8.66 -1.13 -5.46
C GLU A 64 -9.28 -0.89 -4.06
N TYR A 65 -8.81 0.14 -3.35
CA TYR A 65 -9.37 0.50 -2.04
C TYR A 65 -10.85 0.88 -2.09
N SER A 66 -11.30 1.48 -3.20
CA SER A 66 -12.70 1.91 -3.34
C SER A 66 -13.70 0.75 -3.32
N ASP A 67 -13.27 -0.46 -3.74
CA ASP A 67 -14.10 -1.66 -3.70
C ASP A 67 -14.24 -2.21 -2.27
N PHE A 68 -13.26 -2.00 -1.39
CA PHE A 68 -13.29 -2.50 0.00
C PHE A 68 -14.29 -1.76 0.89
N GLN A 69 -14.72 -0.57 0.51
CA GLN A 69 -15.68 0.19 1.32
C GLN A 69 -17.03 -0.53 1.42
N ALA A 70 -17.49 -1.15 0.33
CA ALA A 70 -18.73 -1.93 0.34
C ALA A 70 -18.61 -3.21 1.20
N ASP A 71 -17.45 -3.87 1.12
CA ASP A 71 -17.17 -5.05 1.95
C ASP A 71 -17.07 -4.67 3.45
N TYR A 72 -16.45 -3.53 3.76
CA TYR A 72 -16.40 -2.99 5.12
C TYR A 72 -17.82 -2.76 5.67
N GLU A 73 -18.67 -2.06 4.92
CA GLU A 73 -20.05 -1.76 5.34
C GLU A 73 -20.85 -3.05 5.59
N LEU A 74 -20.71 -4.04 4.70
CA LEU A 74 -21.34 -5.35 4.86
C LEU A 74 -20.87 -6.06 6.14
N LEU A 75 -19.56 -6.08 6.39
CA LEU A 75 -18.97 -6.74 7.55
C LEU A 75 -19.33 -6.04 8.85
N GLU A 76 -19.34 -4.70 8.86
CA GLU A 76 -19.76 -3.89 10.00
C GLU A 76 -21.24 -4.10 10.34
N GLU A 77 -22.12 -4.06 9.32
CA GLU A 77 -23.55 -4.32 9.48
C GLU A 77 -23.77 -5.75 9.99
N TYR A 78 -23.13 -6.75 9.38
CA TYR A 78 -23.26 -8.14 9.78
C TYR A 78 -22.79 -8.36 11.23
N TYR A 79 -21.60 -7.93 11.57
CA TYR A 79 -20.98 -8.16 12.87
C TYR A 79 -21.73 -7.46 14.02
N SER A 80 -22.26 -6.26 13.77
CA SER A 80 -23.08 -5.53 14.75
C SER A 80 -24.52 -6.07 14.88
N SER A 81 -24.95 -6.94 13.96
CA SER A 81 -26.33 -7.44 13.92
C SER A 81 -26.60 -8.57 14.92
N LYS A 82 -27.89 -8.82 15.17
CA LYS A 82 -28.36 -10.03 15.87
C LYS A 82 -28.18 -11.31 15.04
N LEU A 83 -27.97 -11.18 13.71
CA LEU A 83 -27.78 -12.32 12.82
C LEU A 83 -26.45 -13.01 13.10
N TRP A 84 -25.35 -12.24 13.17
CA TRP A 84 -24.03 -12.77 13.52
C TRP A 84 -24.07 -13.58 14.83
N GLN A 85 -24.71 -13.03 15.88
CA GLN A 85 -24.84 -13.73 17.16
C GLN A 85 -25.64 -15.04 17.06
N LYS A 86 -26.64 -15.10 16.17
CA LYS A 86 -27.42 -16.31 15.95
C LYS A 86 -26.58 -17.33 15.20
N ASP A 87 -25.91 -16.92 14.13
CA ASP A 87 -25.10 -17.80 13.29
C ASP A 87 -23.93 -18.37 14.08
N PHE A 88 -23.28 -17.56 14.93
CA PHE A 88 -22.26 -18.00 15.87
C PHE A 88 -22.77 -19.10 16.80
N ARG A 89 -23.93 -18.90 17.45
CA ARG A 89 -24.52 -19.93 18.34
C ARG A 89 -24.92 -21.21 17.59
N ASP A 90 -25.39 -21.09 16.35
CA ASP A 90 -25.74 -22.24 15.53
C ASP A 90 -24.48 -23.03 15.11
N ASP A 91 -23.36 -22.33 14.89
CA ASP A 91 -22.06 -22.95 14.68
C ASP A 91 -21.57 -23.71 15.91
N GLU A 92 -21.63 -23.10 17.09
CA GLU A 92 -21.26 -23.73 18.37
C GLU A 92 -22.09 -24.98 18.67
N ARG A 93 -23.35 -25.01 18.21
CA ARG A 93 -24.26 -26.16 18.34
C ARG A 93 -24.01 -27.25 17.29
N GLY A 94 -23.11 -27.02 16.34
CA GLY A 94 -22.82 -27.94 15.24
C GLY A 94 -23.95 -28.07 14.23
N ILE A 95 -24.82 -27.05 14.11
CA ILE A 95 -25.94 -27.02 13.16
C ILE A 95 -25.43 -26.74 11.74
N LEU A 96 -24.35 -25.96 11.62
CA LEU A 96 -23.79 -25.58 10.33
C LEU A 96 -22.97 -26.71 9.68
N PRO A 97 -22.96 -26.82 8.33
CA PRO A 97 -22.16 -27.82 7.62
C PRO A 97 -20.68 -27.78 8.01
N LYS A 98 -20.04 -28.95 8.16
CA LYS A 98 -18.64 -29.04 8.61
C LYS A 98 -17.64 -28.42 7.62
N ASP A 99 -17.98 -28.40 6.34
CA ASP A 99 -17.18 -27.88 5.24
C ASP A 99 -17.44 -26.38 4.94
N LEU A 100 -18.38 -25.75 5.65
CA LEU A 100 -18.65 -24.32 5.51
C LEU A 100 -17.44 -23.49 6.01
N PRO A 101 -16.83 -22.63 5.16
CA PRO A 101 -15.88 -21.63 5.61
C PRO A 101 -16.57 -20.65 6.54
N ARG A 102 -16.04 -20.49 7.76
CA ARG A 102 -16.70 -19.76 8.84
C ARG A 102 -15.79 -18.74 9.52
N GLY A 103 -14.82 -18.20 8.78
CA GLY A 103 -13.89 -17.19 9.30
C GLY A 103 -14.61 -15.97 9.90
N VAL A 104 -15.76 -15.60 9.34
CA VAL A 104 -16.64 -14.53 9.84
C VAL A 104 -17.25 -14.80 11.22
N LEU A 105 -17.27 -16.05 11.67
CA LEU A 105 -17.74 -16.47 12.99
C LEU A 105 -16.59 -16.69 13.99
N SER A 106 -15.36 -16.33 13.62
CA SER A 106 -14.24 -16.33 14.58
C SER A 106 -14.39 -15.17 15.58
N GLU A 107 -13.81 -15.33 16.78
CA GLU A 107 -13.85 -14.31 17.83
C GLU A 107 -13.22 -12.99 17.38
N ASP A 108 -12.13 -13.05 16.60
CA ASP A 108 -11.33 -11.87 16.26
C ASP A 108 -11.37 -11.48 14.77
N GLY A 109 -11.91 -12.31 13.88
CA GLY A 109 -11.71 -12.15 12.43
C GLY A 109 -12.25 -10.84 11.86
N ILE A 110 -13.54 -10.58 12.05
CA ILE A 110 -14.15 -9.33 11.57
C ILE A 110 -13.65 -8.14 12.39
N TYR A 111 -13.54 -8.28 13.71
CA TYR A 111 -13.09 -7.20 14.59
C TYR A 111 -11.71 -6.66 14.18
N ASN A 112 -10.73 -7.54 13.97
CA ASN A 112 -9.38 -7.15 13.54
C ASN A 112 -9.40 -6.48 12.16
N ALA A 113 -10.18 -7.00 11.22
CA ALA A 113 -10.27 -6.42 9.88
C ALA A 113 -10.85 -5.00 9.90
N LEU A 114 -11.91 -4.76 10.69
CA LEU A 114 -12.49 -3.41 10.84
C LEU A 114 -11.49 -2.45 11.51
N ALA A 115 -10.79 -2.89 12.55
CA ALA A 115 -9.79 -2.09 13.26
C ALA A 115 -8.57 -1.74 12.38
N GLU A 116 -8.07 -2.69 11.58
CA GLU A 116 -6.97 -2.45 10.64
C GLU A 116 -7.36 -1.44 9.57
N LYS A 117 -8.60 -1.51 9.09
CA LYS A 117 -9.15 -0.55 8.13
C LYS A 117 -9.24 0.86 8.74
N ASP A 118 -9.69 1.00 9.98
CA ASP A 118 -9.72 2.31 10.66
C ASP A 118 -8.31 2.90 10.83
N ALA A 119 -7.33 2.08 11.22
CA ALA A 119 -5.93 2.50 11.30
C ALA A 119 -5.35 2.92 9.94
N LEU A 120 -5.78 2.28 8.85
CA LEU A 120 -5.41 2.68 7.49
C LEU A 120 -5.99 4.06 7.14
N TYR A 121 -7.24 4.35 7.52
CA TYR A 121 -7.83 5.67 7.32
C TYR A 121 -7.07 6.77 8.07
N GLU A 122 -6.75 6.57 9.36
CA GLU A 122 -5.96 7.53 10.14
C GLU A 122 -4.59 7.80 9.49
N ARG A 123 -3.95 6.75 8.97
CA ARG A 123 -2.69 6.88 8.25
C ARG A 123 -2.86 7.69 6.96
N LEU A 124 -3.92 7.46 6.19
CA LEU A 124 -4.19 8.23 4.97
C LEU A 124 -4.47 9.71 5.28
N GLU A 125 -5.25 10.00 6.32
CA GLU A 125 -5.49 11.38 6.78
C GLU A 125 -4.19 12.07 7.20
N SER A 126 -3.29 11.37 7.88
CA SER A 126 -2.00 11.94 8.31
C SER A 126 -1.06 12.33 7.15
N LEU A 127 -1.33 11.84 5.95
CA LEU A 127 -0.53 12.10 4.74
C LEU A 127 -1.07 13.25 3.89
N MET A 128 -2.30 13.73 4.15
CA MET A 128 -2.97 14.83 3.45
C MET A 128 -2.81 16.17 4.19
#